data_AF-A0A2L2Z274-F1
#
_entry.id   AF-A0A2L2Z274-F1
#
_cell.length_a   1.000
_cell.length_b   1.000
_cell.length_c   1.000
_cell.angle_alpha   90.00
_cell.angle_beta   90.00
_cell.angle_gamma   90.00
#
_symmetry.space_group_name_H-M   'P 1'
#
loop_
_entity.id
_entity.type
_entity.pdbx_description
1 polymer ?
#
loop_
_entity_poly.entity_id
_entity_poly.type
_entity_poly.pdbx_seq_one_letter_code
_entity_poly.pdbx_strand_id
1 'polypeptide(L)'
;LLNIGSCGLHIVHGAFKTGHKCTSWDLNKFLYAVFNLFKDSPARRADFVHFTKSNVFPLKFCSIRWVESSAVAQIALEILPPLRVFIQKVEAEGIE
;
A
#
# COMPACT_ATOMS: atom_id res chain seq x y z
N LEU A 1 9.83 17.24 -2.80
CA LEU A 1 10.58 16.46 -3.80
C LEU A 1 12.07 16.77 -3.63
N LEU A 2 12.91 15.74 -3.48
CA LEU A 2 14.36 15.91 -3.40
C LEU A 2 14.89 16.41 -4.75
N ASN A 3 15.54 17.57 -4.79
CA ASN A 3 16.14 18.10 -6.01
C ASN A 3 17.57 17.56 -6.17
N ILE A 4 17.71 16.37 -6.75
CA ILE A 4 18.99 15.65 -6.94
C ILE A 4 19.43 15.55 -8.41
N GLY A 5 18.74 16.28 -9.30
CA GLY A 5 18.91 16.15 -10.75
C GLY A 5 18.44 14.80 -11.31
N SER A 6 18.41 14.67 -12.64
CA SER A 6 17.91 13.47 -13.32
C SER A 6 18.79 12.23 -13.13
N CYS A 7 20.12 12.41 -13.09
CA CYS A 7 21.07 11.30 -12.90
C CYS A 7 20.98 10.71 -11.48
N GLY A 8 20.92 11.56 -10.45
CA GLY A 8 20.76 11.10 -9.07
C GLY A 8 19.42 10.39 -8.87
N LEU A 9 18.36 10.93 -9.47
CA LEU A 9 17.04 10.31 -9.43
C LEU A 9 17.06 8.92 -10.09
N HIS A 10 17.71 8.77 -11.25
CA HIS A 10 17.87 7.47 -11.91
C HIS A 10 18.58 6.43 -11.03
N ILE A 11 19.65 6.81 -10.33
CA ILE A 11 20.38 5.91 -9.42
C ILE A 11 19.45 5.43 -8.30
N VAL A 12 18.73 6.35 -7.64
CA VAL A 12 17.81 5.99 -6.55
C VAL A 12 16.68 5.10 -7.05
N HIS A 13 16.06 5.41 -8.20
CA HIS A 13 15.05 4.55 -8.81
C HIS A 13 15.59 3.14 -9.12
N GLY A 14 16.82 3.06 -9.64
CA GLY A 14 17.49 1.79 -9.90
C GLY A 14 17.74 0.96 -8.63
N ALA A 15 18.14 1.61 -7.54
CA ALA A 15 18.34 0.97 -6.24
C ALA A 15 17.03 0.39 -5.69
N PHE A 16 15.94 1.17 -5.68
CA PHE A 16 14.62 0.68 -5.26
C PHE A 16 14.12 -0.48 -6.11
N LYS A 17 14.22 -0.35 -7.45
CA LYS A 17 13.84 -1.43 -8.38
C LYS A 17 14.62 -2.71 -8.11
N THR A 18 15.91 -2.60 -7.82
CA THR A 18 16.77 -3.76 -7.52
C THR A 18 16.39 -4.38 -6.19
N GLY A 19 16.25 -3.57 -5.13
CA GLY A 19 15.80 -4.03 -3.82
C GLY A 19 14.48 -4.80 -3.91
N HIS A 20 13.49 -4.23 -4.61
CA HIS A 20 12.18 -4.85 -4.82
C HIS A 20 12.23 -6.18 -5.57
N LYS A 21 13.17 -6.34 -6.52
CA LYS A 21 13.39 -7.63 -7.20
C LYS A 21 14.05 -8.67 -6.29
N CYS A 22 14.95 -8.24 -5.41
CA CYS A 22 15.72 -9.13 -4.55
C CYS A 22 14.92 -9.68 -3.36
N THR A 23 13.86 -8.99 -2.91
CA THR A 23 13.12 -9.42 -1.70
C THR A 23 12.30 -10.70 -1.89
N SER A 24 12.17 -11.23 -3.12
CA SER A 24 11.27 -12.34 -3.51
C SER A 24 9.78 -12.14 -3.19
N TRP A 25 9.42 -11.01 -2.57
CA TRP A 25 8.06 -10.67 -2.18
C TRP A 25 7.36 -9.98 -3.34
N ASP A 26 6.12 -10.39 -3.64
CA ASP A 26 5.29 -9.71 -4.64
C ASP A 26 4.64 -8.45 -4.06
N LEU A 27 5.50 -7.51 -3.66
CA LEU A 27 5.12 -6.24 -3.05
C LEU A 27 4.26 -5.38 -3.99
N ASN A 28 4.47 -5.48 -5.30
CA ASN A 28 3.64 -4.75 -6.27
C ASN A 28 2.19 -5.23 -6.19
N LYS A 29 1.98 -6.54 -6.28
CA LYS A 29 0.64 -7.14 -6.19
C LYS A 29 -0.01 -6.84 -4.85
N PHE A 30 0.75 -6.92 -3.75
CA PHE A 30 0.25 -6.56 -2.43
C PHE A 30 -0.24 -5.11 -2.38
N LEU A 31 0.59 -4.14 -2.75
CA LEU A 31 0.23 -2.71 -2.71
C LEU A 31 -0.96 -2.39 -3.63
N TYR A 32 -1.05 -3.01 -4.80
CA TYR A 32 -2.21 -2.87 -5.69
C TYR A 32 -3.48 -3.49 -5.09
N ALA A 33 -3.39 -4.68 -4.50
CA ALA A 33 -4.54 -5.36 -3.92
C ALA A 33 -5.12 -4.57 -2.74
N VAL A 34 -4.27 -4.11 -1.82
CA VAL A 34 -4.71 -3.33 -0.65
C VAL A 34 -5.36 -2.03 -1.10
N PHE A 35 -4.78 -1.31 -2.08
CA PHE A 35 -5.42 -0.12 -2.64
C PHE A 35 -6.78 -0.40 -3.26
N ASN A 36 -6.87 -1.43 -4.11
CA ASN A 36 -8.09 -1.77 -4.82
C ASN A 36 -9.19 -2.31 -3.91
N LEU A 37 -8.86 -2.88 -2.75
CA LEU A 37 -9.84 -3.33 -1.75
C LEU A 37 -10.76 -2.17 -1.30
N PHE A 38 -10.21 -0.96 -1.19
CA PHE A 38 -10.94 0.22 -0.73
C PHE A 38 -11.26 1.21 -1.84
N LYS A 39 -10.72 1.00 -3.04
CA LYS A 39 -10.93 1.86 -4.20
C LYS A 39 -12.39 1.75 -4.65
N ASP A 40 -13.05 2.90 -4.79
CA ASP A 40 -14.42 3.00 -5.29
C ASP A 40 -15.45 2.18 -4.48
N SER A 41 -15.16 1.86 -3.21
CA SER A 41 -16.04 1.10 -2.32
C SER A 41 -16.26 1.84 -0.99
N PRO A 42 -17.21 2.80 -0.93
CA PRO A 42 -17.53 3.52 0.30
C PRO A 42 -17.98 2.61 1.44
N ALA A 43 -18.72 1.53 1.12
CA ALA A 43 -19.17 0.53 2.10
C ALA A 43 -17.98 -0.15 2.80
N ARG A 44 -17.04 -0.73 2.04
CA ARG A 44 -15.84 -1.36 2.63
C ARG A 44 -14.98 -0.39 3.43
N ARG A 45 -14.93 0.88 3.04
CA ARG A 45 -14.25 1.92 3.82
C ARG A 45 -14.97 2.19 5.14
N ALA A 46 -16.30 2.28 5.12
CA ALA A 46 -17.10 2.46 6.33
C ALA A 46 -16.94 1.28 7.29
N ASP A 47 -16.99 0.05 6.78
CA ASP A 47 -16.81 -1.17 7.56
C ASP A 47 -15.39 -1.25 8.15
N PHE A 48 -14.38 -0.91 7.35
CA PHE A 48 -12.99 -0.84 7.83
C PHE A 48 -12.85 0.10 9.02
N VAL A 49 -13.40 1.32 8.92
CA VAL A 49 -13.39 2.29 10.01
C VAL A 49 -14.20 1.78 11.20
N HIS A 50 -15.35 1.15 10.95
CA HIS A 50 -16.19 0.60 12.01
C HIS A 50 -15.48 -0.48 12.82
N PHE A 51 -14.85 -1.45 12.16
CA PHE A 51 -14.21 -2.58 12.81
C PHE A 51 -12.85 -2.24 13.42
N THR A 52 -12.05 -1.42 12.74
CA THR A 52 -10.65 -1.18 13.13
C THR A 52 -10.45 0.14 13.87
N LYS A 53 -11.43 1.05 13.81
CA LYS A 53 -11.33 2.45 14.26
C LYS A 53 -10.24 3.27 13.57
N SER A 54 -9.61 2.73 12.53
CA SER A 54 -8.59 3.43 11.74
C SER A 54 -9.23 4.18 10.56
N ASN A 55 -8.82 5.44 10.38
CA ASN A 55 -9.12 6.25 9.20
C ASN A 55 -7.94 6.33 8.22
N VAL A 56 -6.91 5.49 8.39
CA VAL A 56 -5.76 5.43 7.49
C VAL A 56 -6.07 4.47 6.34
N PHE A 57 -5.91 4.95 5.11
CA PHE A 57 -6.21 4.21 3.88
C PHE A 57 -4.97 4.11 2.98
N PRO A 58 -4.87 3.04 2.17
CA PRO A 58 -3.72 2.86 1.29
C PRO A 58 -3.66 3.95 0.21
N LEU A 59 -2.45 4.30 -0.18
CA LEU A 59 -2.18 5.22 -1.28
C LEU A 59 -2.04 4.45 -2.60
N LYS A 60 -2.35 5.13 -3.71
CA LYS A 60 -2.21 4.55 -5.04
C LYS A 60 -0.73 4.32 -5.37
N PHE A 61 -0.36 3.05 -5.55
CA PHE A 61 0.99 2.65 -5.98
C PHE A 61 1.22 2.86 -7.48
N CYS A 62 2.45 3.22 -7.87
CA CYS A 62 2.86 3.43 -9.25
C CYS A 62 4.23 2.77 -9.51
N SER A 63 4.23 1.63 -10.21
CA SER A 63 5.41 0.78 -10.45
C SER A 63 6.53 1.40 -11.32
N ILE A 64 6.31 2.62 -11.84
CA ILE A 64 7.33 3.39 -12.56
C ILE A 64 7.95 4.50 -11.68
N ARG A 65 7.25 4.96 -10.63
CA ARG A 65 7.67 6.06 -9.74
C ARG A 65 8.11 5.53 -8.38
N TRP A 66 9.28 4.90 -8.38
CA TRP A 66 9.83 4.18 -7.22
C TRP A 66 10.13 5.07 -6.01
N VAL A 67 10.67 6.27 -6.19
CA VAL A 67 10.95 7.19 -5.07
C VAL A 67 9.67 7.64 -4.36
N GLU A 68 8.62 7.94 -5.14
CA GLU A 68 7.30 8.29 -4.61
C GLU A 68 6.61 7.10 -3.91
N SER A 69 7.05 5.87 -4.21
CA SER A 69 6.50 4.66 -3.59
C SER A 69 6.93 4.47 -2.14
N SER A 70 7.93 5.23 -1.65
CA SER A 70 8.34 5.20 -0.23
C SER A 70 7.18 5.54 0.71
N ALA A 71 6.43 6.60 0.41
CA ALA A 71 5.24 6.99 1.18
C ALA A 71 4.14 5.93 1.10
N VAL A 72 3.98 5.29 -0.06
CA VAL A 72 3.01 4.20 -0.24
C VAL A 72 3.38 2.98 0.60
N ALA A 73 4.67 2.62 0.64
CA ALA A 73 5.17 1.53 1.47
C ALA A 73 5.03 1.82 2.97
N GLN A 74 5.30 3.06 3.39
CA GLN A 74 5.12 3.49 4.78
C GLN A 74 3.66 3.38 5.23
N ILE A 75 2.72 3.90 4.43
CA ILE A 75 1.29 3.76 4.71
C ILE A 75 0.84 2.30 4.68
N ALA A 76 1.40 1.49 3.78
CA ALA A 76 1.11 0.05 3.73
C ALA A 76 1.57 -0.67 5.01
N LEU A 77 2.68 -0.26 5.62
CA LEU A 77 3.11 -0.77 6.92
C LEU A 77 2.16 -0.35 8.05
N GLU A 78 1.70 0.90 8.03
CA GLU A 78 0.77 1.43 9.04
C GLU A 78 -0.62 0.77 8.97
N ILE A 79 -1.10 0.45 7.77
CA ILE A 79 -2.41 -0.18 7.59
C ILE A 79 -2.40 -1.70 7.80
N LEU A 80 -1.23 -2.35 7.81
CA LEU A 80 -1.15 -3.82 7.95
C LEU A 80 -1.84 -4.37 9.22
N PRO A 81 -1.60 -3.80 10.43
CA PRO A 81 -2.30 -4.25 11.64
C PRO A 81 -3.83 -4.10 11.57
N PRO A 82 -4.43 -2.93 11.25
CA PRO A 82 -5.88 -2.81 11.14
C PRO A 82 -6.45 -3.63 9.97
N LEU A 83 -5.72 -3.78 8.85
CA LEU A 83 -6.15 -4.63 7.73
C LEU A 83 -6.33 -6.09 8.16
N ARG A 84 -5.44 -6.62 9.01
CA ARG A 84 -5.59 -7.97 9.57
C ARG A 84 -6.89 -8.10 10.38
N VAL A 85 -7.18 -7.12 11.24
CA VAL A 85 -8.41 -7.11 12.04
C VAL A 85 -9.65 -7.03 11.14
N PHE A 86 -9.60 -6.19 10.11
CA PHE A 86 -10.68 -6.07 9.14
C PHE A 86 -10.98 -7.40 8.44
N ILE A 87 -9.95 -8.07 7.89
CA ILE A 87 -10.11 -9.36 7.19
C ILE A 87 -10.71 -10.41 8.14
N GLN A 88 -10.21 -10.52 9.37
CA GLN A 88 -10.73 -11.46 10.37
C GLN A 88 -12.22 -11.22 10.70
N LYS A 89 -12.64 -9.95 10.74
CA LYS A 89 -14.04 -9.58 10.99
C LYS A 89 -14.94 -9.89 9.80
N VAL A 90 -14.49 -9.54 8.60
CA VAL A 90 -15.18 -9.82 7.34
C VAL A 90 -15.38 -11.33 7.17
N GLU A 91 -14.35 -12.14 7.43
CA GLU A 91 -14.43 -13.61 7.38
C GLU A 91 -15.38 -14.19 8.44
N ALA A 92 -15.39 -13.63 9.66
CA ALA A 92 -16.26 -14.10 10.73
C ALA A 92 -17.75 -13.72 10.51
N GLU A 93 -18.02 -12.57 9.88
CA GLU A 93 -19.37 -12.05 9.66
C GLU A 93 -19.94 -12.41 8.28
N GLY A 94 -19.13 -12.98 7.38
CA GLY A 94 -19.56 -13.41 6.04
C GLY A 94 -19.91 -12.24 5.11
N ILE A 95 -19.27 -11.08 5.31
CA ILE A 95 -19.50 -9.87 4.51
C ILE A 95 -18.64 -9.97 3.24
N GLU A 96 -19.22 -9.86 2.03
CA GLU A 96 -18.48 -9.83 0.75
C GLU A 96 -18.19 -8.41 0.24
#